data_AF-A0A2T2WA32-F1
#
_entry.id   AF-A0A2T2WA32-F1
#
_cell.length_a   1.000
_cell.length_b   1.000
_cell.length_c   1.000
_cell.angle_alpha   90.00
_cell.angle_beta   90.00
_cell.angle_gamma   90.00
#
_symmetry.space_group_name_H-M   'P 1'
#
loop_
_entity.id
_entity.type
_entity.pdbx_description
1 polymer ?
#
loop_
_entity_poly.entity_id
_entity_poly.type
_entity_poly.pdbx_seq_one_letter_code
_entity_poly.pdbx_strand_id
1 'polypeptide(L)'
;MNVRAMNFANDLPWFKDFLNKSDLVFCDGFGVLLAAKLKGFSLSNEHRMTCPDYIENFAKACERESLSLYLLAGKPGVVEKAIYQLKKVAPNLEIDGHHGYFAKEGEENEAIIEKINQFKPDILYVGFGMPLQERWITDNFDQVNARVFLPLGACLDFYTGTVNRGPQWLTDRGFEWMTRLITEPGRLWSRYLVGNSIFFLRVMKDFILKSRF
;
A
#
# COMPACT_ATOMS: atom_id res chain seq x y z
N MET A 1 -1.70 -0.56 6.67
CA MET A 1 -2.06 -1.93 7.12
C MET A 1 -3.56 -2.10 7.05
N ASN A 2 -4.03 -3.17 6.40
CA ASN A 2 -5.44 -3.53 6.28
C ASN A 2 -5.69 -4.95 6.77
N VAL A 3 -6.93 -5.45 6.66
CA VAL A 3 -7.33 -6.81 7.10
C VAL A 3 -6.42 -7.91 6.54
N ARG A 4 -6.02 -7.79 5.27
CA ARG A 4 -5.14 -8.78 4.63
C ARG A 4 -3.75 -8.77 5.26
N ALA A 5 -3.20 -7.59 5.52
CA ALA A 5 -1.91 -7.43 6.19
C ALA A 5 -1.92 -8.05 7.59
N MET A 6 -3.00 -7.83 8.36
CA MET A 6 -3.17 -8.42 9.68
C MET A 6 -3.22 -9.94 9.64
N ASN A 7 -3.89 -10.51 8.64
CA ASN A 7 -3.89 -11.97 8.47
C ASN A 7 -2.50 -12.49 8.12
N PHE A 8 -1.77 -11.84 7.21
CA PHE A 8 -0.39 -12.23 6.92
C PHE A 8 0.53 -12.10 8.14
N ALA A 9 0.39 -11.05 8.95
CA ALA A 9 1.18 -10.90 10.17
C ALA A 9 0.93 -12.02 11.19
N ASN A 10 -0.29 -12.58 11.22
CA ASN A 10 -0.57 -13.74 12.06
C ASN A 10 0.03 -15.03 11.49
N ASP A 11 0.03 -15.19 10.17
CA ASP A 11 0.34 -16.45 9.50
C ASP A 11 1.81 -16.56 9.06
N LEU A 12 2.50 -15.44 8.90
CA LEU A 12 3.85 -15.34 8.36
C LEU A 12 4.74 -14.55 9.35
N PRO A 13 5.63 -15.22 10.11
CA PRO A 13 6.50 -14.57 11.08
C PRO A 13 7.33 -13.42 10.47
N TRP A 14 7.91 -13.65 9.29
CA TRP A 14 8.69 -12.63 8.58
C TRP A 14 7.88 -11.37 8.25
N PHE A 15 6.57 -11.51 7.98
CA PHE A 15 5.71 -10.38 7.66
C PHE A 15 5.35 -9.59 8.92
N LYS A 16 5.15 -10.28 10.05
CA LYS A 16 5.04 -9.64 11.36
C LYS A 16 6.30 -8.84 11.69
N ASP A 17 7.48 -9.43 11.45
CA ASP A 17 8.76 -8.76 11.68
C ASP A 17 8.93 -7.53 10.78
N PHE A 18 8.55 -7.62 9.51
CA PHE A 18 8.53 -6.47 8.60
C PHE A 18 7.69 -5.32 9.16
N LEU A 19 6.46 -5.61 9.62
CA LEU A 19 5.59 -4.59 10.22
C LEU A 19 6.16 -4.01 11.52
N ASN A 20 6.73 -4.85 12.39
CA ASN A 20 7.31 -4.42 13.66
C ASN A 20 8.59 -3.59 13.48
N LYS A 21 9.32 -3.77 12.38
CA LYS A 21 10.49 -2.98 12.02
C LYS A 21 10.15 -1.69 11.26
N SER A 22 8.91 -1.53 10.81
CA SER A 22 8.48 -0.34 10.08
C SER A 22 8.36 0.86 11.02
N ASP A 23 8.94 2.00 10.65
CA ASP A 23 8.85 3.23 11.45
C ASP A 23 7.41 3.73 11.62
N LEU A 24 6.57 3.49 10.62
CA LEU A 24 5.18 3.91 10.62
C LEU A 24 4.30 2.88 9.91
N VAL A 25 3.16 2.56 10.55
CA VAL A 25 2.16 1.68 9.97
C VAL A 25 0.78 2.33 9.98
N PHE A 26 0.29 2.72 8.80
CA PHE A 26 -1.00 3.40 8.66
C PHE A 26 -2.19 2.48 8.91
N CYS A 27 -3.29 3.04 9.41
CA CYS A 27 -4.59 2.38 9.47
C CYS A 27 -5.28 2.46 8.09
N ASP A 28 -5.16 1.41 7.29
CA ASP A 28 -5.73 1.32 5.94
C ASP A 28 -7.00 0.45 5.96
N GLY A 29 -8.16 1.09 5.79
CA GLY A 29 -9.45 0.41 5.69
C GLY A 29 -10.24 0.26 7.00
N PHE A 30 -11.54 -0.01 6.84
CA PHE A 30 -12.49 -0.02 7.95
C PHE A 30 -12.36 -1.21 8.90
N GLY A 31 -11.94 -2.38 8.41
CA GLY A 31 -11.86 -3.59 9.25
C GLY A 31 -10.85 -3.43 10.40
N VAL A 32 -9.66 -2.90 10.10
CA VAL A 32 -8.63 -2.64 11.11
C VAL A 32 -9.00 -1.47 12.03
N LEU A 33 -9.65 -0.43 11.49
CA LEU A 33 -10.17 0.68 12.28
C LEU A 33 -11.19 0.19 13.32
N LEU A 34 -12.13 -0.67 12.90
CA LEU A 34 -13.12 -1.26 13.79
C LEU A 34 -12.46 -2.13 14.86
N ALA A 35 -11.51 -2.99 14.48
CA ALA A 35 -10.77 -3.81 15.43
C ALA A 35 -10.03 -2.96 16.49
N ALA A 36 -9.40 -1.86 16.08
CA ALA A 36 -8.74 -0.94 16.99
C ALA A 36 -9.74 -0.25 17.94
N LYS A 37 -10.90 0.21 17.42
CA LYS A 37 -11.98 0.76 18.26
C LYS A 37 -12.48 -0.26 19.30
N LEU A 38 -12.68 -1.51 18.89
CA LEU A 38 -13.11 -2.60 19.78
C LEU A 38 -12.07 -2.90 20.89
N LYS A 39 -10.78 -2.66 20.63
CA LYS A 39 -9.71 -2.77 21.62
C LYS A 39 -9.57 -1.55 22.52
N GLY A 40 -10.45 -0.55 22.36
CA GLY A 40 -10.47 0.66 23.19
C GLY A 40 -9.54 1.78 22.70
N PHE A 41 -8.97 1.68 21.50
CA PHE A 41 -8.20 2.78 20.92
C PHE A 41 -9.14 3.88 20.44
N SER A 42 -8.84 5.13 20.78
CA SER A 42 -9.59 6.32 20.38
C SER A 42 -9.30 6.74 18.93
N LEU A 43 -9.58 5.86 17.96
CA LEU A 43 -9.48 6.17 16.54
C LEU A 43 -10.83 6.62 15.97
N SER A 44 -10.84 7.70 15.20
CA SER A 44 -11.99 8.15 14.40
C SER A 44 -11.86 7.71 12.94
N ASN A 45 -12.90 7.91 12.13
CA ASN A 45 -12.86 7.59 10.70
C ASN A 45 -11.84 8.45 9.93
N GLU A 46 -11.46 9.61 10.47
CA GLU A 46 -10.47 10.53 9.89
C GLU A 46 -9.04 9.96 9.97
N HIS A 47 -8.79 9.03 10.90
CA HIS A 47 -7.50 8.34 11.02
C HIS A 47 -7.33 7.23 9.98
N ARG A 48 -8.38 6.92 9.19
CA ARG A 48 -8.27 5.98 8.07
C ARG A 48 -7.51 6.66 6.94
N MET A 49 -6.36 6.11 6.58
CA MET A 49 -5.53 6.60 5.48
C MET A 49 -5.49 5.56 4.37
N THR A 50 -6.17 5.84 3.26
CA THR A 50 -6.15 5.00 2.07
C THR A 50 -5.55 5.81 0.93
N CYS A 51 -4.46 5.31 0.33
CA CYS A 51 -3.58 6.10 -0.54
C CYS A 51 -4.25 6.93 -1.65
N PRO A 52 -5.22 6.41 -2.42
CA PRO A 52 -5.88 7.21 -3.44
C PRO A 52 -6.56 8.48 -2.91
N ASP A 53 -6.92 8.51 -1.62
CA ASP A 53 -7.55 9.67 -0.98
C ASP A 53 -6.55 10.82 -0.73
N TYR A 54 -5.23 10.55 -0.67
CA TYR A 54 -4.23 11.54 -0.30
C TYR A 54 -3.05 11.71 -1.27
N ILE A 55 -2.96 10.89 -2.34
CA ILE A 55 -1.78 10.85 -3.21
C ILE A 55 -1.41 12.21 -3.83
N GLU A 56 -2.39 13.02 -4.21
CA GLU A 56 -2.14 14.37 -4.75
C GLU A 56 -1.60 15.33 -3.68
N ASN A 57 -2.17 15.29 -2.46
CA ASN A 57 -1.67 16.09 -1.34
C ASN A 57 -0.27 15.65 -0.91
N PHE A 58 0.02 14.35 -1.01
CA PHE A 58 1.35 13.80 -0.80
C PHE A 58 2.34 14.32 -1.84
N ALA A 59 2.00 14.30 -3.13
CA ALA A 59 2.85 14.85 -4.19
C ALA A 59 3.11 16.37 -4.01
N LYS A 60 2.09 17.14 -3.63
CA LYS A 60 2.25 18.57 -3.30
C LYS A 60 3.16 18.78 -2.08
N ALA A 61 3.07 17.92 -1.08
CA ALA A 61 3.95 17.96 0.08
C ALA A 61 5.40 17.65 -0.32
N CYS A 62 5.63 16.61 -1.13
CA CYS A 62 6.96 16.30 -1.64
C CYS A 62 7.55 17.48 -2.42
N GLU A 63 6.80 18.12 -3.31
CA GLU A 63 7.26 19.31 -4.02
C GLU A 63 7.62 20.46 -3.06
N ARG A 64 6.74 20.76 -2.10
CA ARG A 64 6.97 21.85 -1.14
C ARG A 64 8.22 21.62 -0.29
N GLU A 65 8.44 20.38 0.14
CA GLU A 65 9.61 20.00 0.95
C GLU A 65 10.84 19.65 0.09
N SER A 66 10.76 19.80 -1.24
CA SER A 66 11.83 19.43 -2.20
C SER A 66 12.30 17.97 -2.07
N LEU A 67 11.36 17.05 -1.85
CA LEU A 67 11.59 15.62 -1.78
C LEU A 67 11.32 14.95 -3.13
N SER A 68 12.26 14.13 -3.59
CA SER A 68 12.13 13.38 -4.83
C SER A 68 11.36 12.06 -4.63
N LEU A 69 10.59 11.66 -5.65
CA LEU A 69 9.71 10.50 -5.60
C LEU A 69 10.03 9.53 -6.75
N TYR A 70 10.27 8.26 -6.44
CA TYR A 70 10.37 7.20 -7.45
C TYR A 70 9.19 6.23 -7.36
N LEU A 71 8.49 6.00 -8.46
CA LEU A 71 7.32 5.12 -8.52
C LEU A 71 7.68 3.75 -9.10
N LEU A 72 7.68 2.69 -8.28
CA LEU A 72 7.88 1.31 -8.72
C LEU A 72 6.58 0.49 -8.58
N ALA A 73 5.71 0.52 -9.60
CA ALA A 73 4.34 0.03 -9.42
C ALA A 73 3.60 -0.29 -10.71
N GLY A 74 2.50 -1.04 -10.58
CA GLY A 74 1.51 -1.22 -11.65
C GLY A 74 2.06 -1.90 -12.91
N LYS A 75 1.17 -2.07 -13.90
CA LYS A 75 1.53 -2.56 -15.25
C LYS A 75 2.28 -1.49 -16.06
N PRO A 76 2.98 -1.86 -17.15
CA PRO A 76 3.49 -0.88 -18.11
C PRO A 76 2.41 0.14 -18.50
N GLY A 77 2.75 1.44 -18.46
CA GLY A 77 1.82 2.53 -18.73
C GLY A 77 1.13 3.13 -17.51
N VAL A 78 1.12 2.45 -16.34
CA VAL A 78 0.48 2.99 -15.12
C VAL A 78 1.33 4.11 -14.51
N VAL A 79 2.64 3.91 -14.43
CA VAL A 79 3.56 4.88 -13.79
C VAL A 79 3.65 6.17 -14.60
N GLU A 80 3.72 6.08 -15.91
CA GLU A 80 3.78 7.21 -16.83
C GLU A 80 2.51 8.06 -16.74
N LYS A 81 1.35 7.41 -16.67
CA LYS A 81 0.06 8.10 -16.43
C LYS A 81 0.02 8.76 -15.06
N ALA A 82 0.50 8.08 -14.02
CA ALA A 82 0.54 8.62 -12.67
C ALA A 82 1.45 9.86 -12.61
N ILE A 83 2.67 9.78 -13.16
CA ILE A 83 3.60 10.92 -13.25
C ILE A 83 2.94 12.09 -13.97
N TYR A 84 2.32 11.85 -15.13
CA TYR A 84 1.63 12.88 -15.88
C TYR A 84 0.51 13.57 -15.09
N GLN A 85 -0.28 12.82 -14.32
CA GLN A 85 -1.34 13.38 -13.47
C GLN A 85 -0.77 14.12 -12.25
N LEU A 86 0.21 13.56 -11.56
CA LEU A 86 0.85 14.17 -10.40
C LEU A 86 1.57 15.48 -10.76
N LYS A 87 2.20 15.55 -11.93
CA LYS A 87 2.82 16.78 -12.46
C LYS A 87 1.81 17.90 -12.74
N LYS A 88 0.52 17.61 -12.91
CA LYS A 88 -0.50 18.67 -13.03
C LYS A 88 -0.76 19.39 -11.70
N VAL A 89 -0.59 18.69 -10.59
CA VAL A 89 -0.86 19.22 -9.24
C VAL A 89 0.40 19.64 -8.50
N ALA A 90 1.57 19.13 -8.91
CA ALA A 90 2.90 19.45 -8.40
C ALA A 90 3.92 19.53 -9.58
N PRO A 91 3.94 20.62 -10.35
CA PRO A 91 4.72 20.74 -11.59
C PRO A 91 6.24 20.60 -11.44
N ASN A 92 6.79 21.07 -10.32
CA ASN A 92 8.21 21.07 -9.98
C ASN A 92 8.65 19.82 -9.20
N LEU A 93 7.72 18.92 -8.82
CA LEU A 93 8.05 17.67 -8.14
C LEU A 93 9.09 16.87 -8.93
N GLU A 94 10.23 16.58 -8.33
CA GLU A 94 11.20 15.65 -8.92
C GLU A 94 10.64 14.23 -8.81
N ILE A 95 10.29 13.63 -9.95
CA ILE A 95 9.61 12.34 -10.00
C ILE A 95 10.02 11.54 -11.23
N ASP A 96 10.29 10.26 -11.02
CA ASP A 96 10.51 9.26 -12.06
C ASP A 96 9.92 7.92 -11.62
N GLY A 97 10.02 6.88 -12.44
CA GLY A 97 9.58 5.56 -12.03
C GLY A 97 9.73 4.46 -13.08
N HIS A 98 9.35 3.26 -12.66
CA HIS A 98 9.33 2.06 -13.49
C HIS A 98 8.13 1.19 -13.15
N HIS A 99 7.61 0.45 -14.13
CA HIS A 99 6.51 -0.47 -13.86
C HIS A 99 6.93 -1.61 -12.91
N GLY A 100 5.97 -2.18 -12.17
CA GLY A 100 6.20 -3.26 -11.21
C GLY A 100 6.38 -4.66 -11.81
N TYR A 101 6.17 -4.82 -13.12
CA TYR A 101 6.21 -6.11 -13.83
C TYR A 101 7.63 -6.40 -14.35
N PHE A 102 8.45 -7.01 -13.50
CA PHE A 102 9.83 -7.42 -13.75
C PHE A 102 10.17 -8.59 -12.83
N ALA A 103 11.19 -9.39 -13.12
CA ALA A 103 11.71 -10.43 -12.23
C ALA A 103 12.26 -9.78 -10.96
N LYS A 104 11.83 -10.27 -9.78
CA LYS A 104 12.17 -9.67 -8.47
C LYS A 104 13.56 -10.06 -7.97
N GLU A 105 14.29 -10.83 -8.77
CA GLU A 105 15.62 -11.36 -8.52
C GLU A 105 16.39 -11.44 -9.87
N GLY A 106 17.72 -11.55 -9.81
CA GLY A 106 18.59 -11.65 -10.99
C GLY A 106 18.85 -10.32 -11.69
N GLU A 107 19.39 -10.39 -12.92
CA GLU A 107 19.89 -9.23 -13.68
C GLU A 107 18.83 -8.15 -13.90
N GLU A 108 17.56 -8.53 -14.13
CA GLU A 108 16.48 -7.56 -14.32
C GLU A 108 16.23 -6.77 -13.03
N ASN A 109 16.25 -7.42 -11.87
CA ASN A 109 16.10 -6.77 -10.58
C ASN A 109 17.26 -5.80 -10.29
N GLU A 110 18.49 -6.25 -10.54
CA GLU A 110 19.71 -5.46 -10.36
C GLU A 110 19.67 -4.20 -11.22
N ALA A 111 19.24 -4.30 -12.48
CA ALA A 111 19.07 -3.15 -13.37
C ALA A 111 18.00 -2.16 -12.88
N ILE A 112 16.92 -2.64 -12.25
CA ILE A 112 15.91 -1.77 -11.63
C ILE A 112 16.48 -1.05 -10.41
N ILE A 113 17.20 -1.76 -9.55
CA ILE A 113 17.87 -1.16 -8.38
C ILE A 113 18.88 -0.10 -8.83
N GLU A 114 19.64 -0.38 -9.89
CA GLU A 114 20.57 0.60 -10.45
C GLU A 114 19.86 1.87 -10.92
N LYS A 115 18.75 1.76 -11.66
CA LYS A 115 17.95 2.92 -12.07
C LYS A 115 17.44 3.73 -10.88
N ILE A 116 16.93 3.06 -9.85
CA ILE A 116 16.47 3.70 -8.61
C ILE A 116 17.65 4.44 -7.95
N ASN A 117 18.80 3.80 -7.85
CA ASN A 117 19.99 4.36 -7.20
C ASN A 117 20.65 5.48 -7.99
N GLN A 118 20.51 5.49 -9.32
CA GLN A 118 20.95 6.60 -10.17
C GLN A 118 20.06 7.83 -9.95
N PHE A 119 18.75 7.63 -9.79
CA PHE A 119 17.79 8.70 -9.47
C PHE A 119 17.94 9.22 -8.03
N LYS A 120 18.35 8.35 -7.07
CA LYS A 120 18.52 8.67 -5.64
C LYS A 120 17.28 9.30 -5.00
N PRO A 121 16.14 8.59 -5.00
CA PRO A 121 14.90 9.15 -4.47
C PRO A 121 14.97 9.37 -2.96
N ASP A 122 14.36 10.45 -2.47
CA ASP A 122 14.02 10.53 -1.06
C ASP A 122 12.98 9.47 -0.70
N ILE A 123 11.99 9.26 -1.57
CA ILE A 123 10.89 8.34 -1.34
C ILE A 123 10.75 7.35 -2.49
N LEU A 124 10.86 6.05 -2.17
CA LEU A 124 10.53 4.97 -3.08
C LEU A 124 9.11 4.45 -2.80
N TYR A 125 8.19 4.75 -3.72
CA TYR A 125 6.86 4.15 -3.74
C TYR A 125 6.95 2.74 -4.34
N VAL A 126 6.38 1.74 -3.67
CA VAL A 126 6.33 0.35 -4.18
C VAL A 126 4.89 -0.15 -4.26
N GLY A 127 4.46 -0.62 -5.44
CA GLY A 127 3.05 -0.95 -5.69
C GLY A 127 2.82 -2.09 -6.67
N PHE A 128 3.25 -3.30 -6.32
CA PHE A 128 2.90 -4.54 -7.05
C PHE A 128 2.17 -5.58 -6.17
N GLY A 129 1.78 -5.19 -4.95
CA GLY A 129 0.82 -5.91 -4.13
C GLY A 129 1.45 -6.77 -3.04
N MET A 130 0.65 -7.01 -2.00
CA MET A 130 1.05 -7.72 -0.78
C MET A 130 0.89 -9.25 -0.94
N PRO A 131 1.85 -10.06 -0.47
CA PRO A 131 3.02 -9.66 0.34
C PRO A 131 4.30 -9.44 -0.50
N LEU A 132 4.18 -9.40 -1.83
CA LEU A 132 5.33 -9.36 -2.75
C LEU A 132 6.14 -8.07 -2.60
N GLN A 133 5.47 -6.92 -2.44
CA GLN A 133 6.14 -5.62 -2.25
C GLN A 133 6.91 -5.55 -0.93
N GLU A 134 6.35 -6.07 0.17
CA GLU A 134 7.04 -6.09 1.46
C GLU A 134 8.23 -7.05 1.43
N ARG A 135 8.08 -8.20 0.75
CA ARG A 135 9.18 -9.13 0.50
C ARG A 135 10.32 -8.47 -0.29
N TRP A 136 10.00 -7.87 -1.43
CA TRP A 136 11.00 -7.21 -2.28
C TRP A 136 11.73 -6.07 -1.55
N ILE A 137 11.00 -5.27 -0.76
CA ILE A 137 11.64 -4.25 0.08
C ILE A 137 12.60 -4.90 1.08
N THR A 138 12.18 -5.96 1.75
CA THR A 138 13.03 -6.67 2.73
C THR A 138 14.30 -7.21 2.09
N ASP A 139 14.18 -7.85 0.92
CA ASP A 139 15.28 -8.55 0.27
C ASP A 139 16.28 -7.57 -0.38
N ASN A 140 15.87 -6.33 -0.66
CA ASN A 140 16.67 -5.32 -1.37
C ASN A 140 16.91 -4.04 -0.53
N PHE A 141 16.56 -4.04 0.76
CA PHE A 141 16.58 -2.85 1.62
C PHE A 141 17.96 -2.17 1.62
N ASP A 142 19.02 -2.96 1.81
CA ASP A 142 20.40 -2.45 1.90
C ASP A 142 21.00 -2.07 0.54
N GLN A 143 20.40 -2.51 -0.56
CA GLN A 143 20.89 -2.25 -1.91
C GLN A 143 20.27 -1.01 -2.54
N VAL A 144 19.14 -0.54 -2.01
CA VAL A 144 18.39 0.59 -2.56
C VAL A 144 18.68 1.87 -1.78
N ASN A 145 19.20 2.88 -2.46
CA ASN A 145 19.56 4.19 -1.93
C ASN A 145 18.34 5.12 -1.87
N ALA A 146 17.30 4.71 -1.13
CA ALA A 146 16.13 5.52 -0.82
C ALA A 146 16.09 5.82 0.68
N ARG A 147 15.57 6.99 1.08
CA ARG A 147 15.42 7.33 2.51
C ARG A 147 14.16 6.74 3.12
N VAL A 148 13.09 6.65 2.33
CA VAL A 148 11.79 6.13 2.75
C VAL A 148 11.29 5.10 1.74
N PHE A 149 10.90 3.92 2.23
CA PHE A 149 10.21 2.90 1.45
C PHE A 149 8.71 2.95 1.77
N LEU A 150 7.88 3.12 0.75
CA LEU A 150 6.45 3.36 0.91
C LEU A 150 5.61 2.32 0.12
N PRO A 151 5.29 1.16 0.73
CA PRO A 151 4.49 0.12 0.10
C PRO A 151 3.00 0.50 0.08
N LEU A 152 2.44 0.75 -1.10
CA LEU A 152 1.07 1.27 -1.26
C LEU A 152 0.19 0.46 -2.23
N GLY A 153 0.71 -0.66 -2.75
CA GLY A 153 -0.07 -1.59 -3.56
C GLY A 153 -0.70 -0.92 -4.79
N ALA A 154 -1.97 -1.24 -5.02
CA ALA A 154 -2.71 -0.84 -6.23
C ALA A 154 -3.20 0.63 -6.24
N CYS A 155 -2.62 1.50 -5.40
CA CYS A 155 -3.08 2.89 -5.31
C CYS A 155 -2.93 3.64 -6.64
N LEU A 156 -1.82 3.46 -7.38
CA LEU A 156 -1.67 4.07 -8.72
C LEU A 156 -2.65 3.50 -9.74
N ASP A 157 -3.00 2.21 -9.66
CA ASP A 157 -4.00 1.64 -10.56
C ASP A 157 -5.37 2.31 -10.38
N PHE A 158 -5.75 2.64 -9.14
CA PHE A 158 -6.97 3.41 -8.86
C PHE A 158 -6.84 4.88 -9.29
N TYR A 159 -5.72 5.52 -8.95
CA TYR A 159 -5.48 6.93 -9.25
C TYR A 159 -5.52 7.21 -10.77
N THR A 160 -4.88 6.34 -11.55
CA THR A 160 -4.86 6.43 -13.01
C THR A 160 -6.15 5.96 -13.69
N GLY A 161 -7.12 5.46 -12.93
CA GLY A 161 -8.37 4.90 -13.47
C GLY A 161 -8.19 3.56 -14.20
N THR A 162 -7.02 2.91 -14.08
CA THR A 162 -6.75 1.59 -14.67
C THR A 162 -7.59 0.50 -14.00
N VAL A 163 -7.90 0.67 -12.71
CA VAL A 163 -8.81 -0.19 -11.95
C VAL A 163 -9.93 0.66 -11.37
N ASN A 164 -11.16 0.17 -11.50
CA ASN A 164 -12.32 0.85 -10.92
C ASN A 164 -12.37 0.63 -9.41
N ARG A 165 -12.29 1.72 -8.63
CA ARG A 165 -12.42 1.70 -7.17
C ARG A 165 -13.90 1.64 -6.72
N GLY A 166 -14.82 2.02 -7.60
CA GLY A 166 -16.23 2.23 -7.32
C GLY A 166 -16.54 3.68 -6.89
N PRO A 167 -17.83 4.02 -6.73
CA PRO A 167 -18.25 5.38 -6.38
C PRO A 167 -17.75 5.83 -5.00
N GLN A 168 -17.36 7.11 -4.88
CA GLN A 168 -16.80 7.67 -3.64
C GLN A 168 -17.71 7.49 -2.41
N TRP A 169 -19.02 7.69 -2.57
CA TRP A 169 -19.98 7.54 -1.46
C TRP A 169 -20.01 6.12 -0.87
N LEU A 170 -19.61 5.12 -1.66
CA LEU A 170 -19.57 3.72 -1.28
C LEU A 170 -18.23 3.38 -0.62
N THR A 171 -17.12 3.92 -1.14
CA THR A 171 -15.79 3.78 -0.53
C THR A 171 -15.71 4.50 0.82
N ASP A 172 -16.30 5.69 0.95
CA ASP A 172 -16.37 6.47 2.19
C ASP A 172 -17.14 5.76 3.31
N ARG A 173 -18.06 4.87 2.95
CA ARG A 173 -18.81 4.02 3.88
C ARG A 173 -18.16 2.66 4.14
N GLY A 174 -16.97 2.42 3.55
CA GLY A 174 -16.20 1.20 3.76
C GLY A 174 -16.61 0.01 2.89
N PHE A 175 -17.39 0.23 1.84
CA PHE A 175 -17.83 -0.81 0.91
C PHE A 175 -16.94 -0.94 -0.34
N GLU A 176 -15.74 -0.37 -0.34
CA GLU A 176 -14.74 -0.55 -1.42
C GLU A 176 -14.43 -2.02 -1.67
N TRP A 177 -14.41 -2.85 -0.63
CA TRP A 177 -14.15 -4.29 -0.82
C TRP A 177 -15.27 -4.98 -1.60
N MET A 178 -16.52 -4.50 -1.48
CA MET A 178 -17.68 -5.07 -2.15
C MET A 178 -17.68 -4.72 -3.64
N THR A 179 -17.34 -3.47 -3.99
CA THR A 179 -17.19 -3.08 -5.41
C THR A 179 -16.13 -3.94 -6.09
N ARG A 180 -14.99 -4.11 -5.43
CA ARG A 180 -13.90 -4.95 -5.93
C ARG A 180 -14.28 -6.42 -6.05
N LEU A 181 -15.06 -6.95 -5.10
CA LEU A 181 -15.56 -8.33 -5.17
C LEU A 181 -16.48 -8.53 -6.37
N ILE A 182 -17.34 -7.54 -6.69
CA ILE A 182 -18.21 -7.59 -7.87
C ILE A 182 -17.40 -7.47 -9.17
N THR A 183 -16.38 -6.62 -9.19
CA THR A 183 -15.57 -6.41 -10.40
C THR A 183 -14.61 -7.56 -10.69
N GLU A 184 -14.07 -8.21 -9.65
CA GLU A 184 -13.08 -9.30 -9.80
C GLU A 184 -13.37 -10.49 -8.88
N PRO A 185 -14.54 -11.14 -8.99
CA PRO A 185 -15.00 -12.14 -8.03
C PRO A 185 -14.07 -13.35 -7.95
N GLY A 186 -13.66 -13.91 -9.09
CA GLY A 186 -12.78 -15.08 -9.14
C GLY A 186 -11.42 -14.87 -8.46
N ARG A 187 -10.87 -13.65 -8.51
CA ARG A 187 -9.58 -13.32 -7.91
C ARG A 187 -9.69 -12.90 -6.44
N LEU A 188 -10.77 -12.19 -6.07
CA LEU A 188 -10.86 -11.50 -4.78
C LEU A 188 -11.84 -12.13 -3.77
N TRP A 189 -12.64 -13.14 -4.17
CA TRP A 189 -13.60 -13.78 -3.24
C TRP A 189 -12.94 -14.35 -1.99
N SER A 190 -11.85 -15.12 -2.15
CA SER A 190 -11.16 -15.74 -1.01
C SER A 190 -10.57 -14.67 -0.09
N ARG A 191 -9.95 -13.64 -0.70
CA ARG A 191 -9.41 -12.49 0.05
C ARG A 191 -10.45 -11.82 0.94
N TYR A 192 -11.66 -11.59 0.44
CA TYR A 192 -12.67 -10.84 1.19
C TYR A 192 -13.56 -11.74 2.05
N LEU A 193 -14.16 -12.79 1.50
CA LEU A 193 -15.08 -13.64 2.24
C LEU A 193 -14.35 -14.48 3.29
N VAL A 194 -13.29 -15.18 2.89
CA VAL A 194 -12.52 -16.01 3.82
C VAL A 194 -11.63 -15.11 4.70
N GLY A 195 -10.89 -14.18 4.09
CA GLY A 195 -9.99 -13.30 4.81
C GLY A 195 -10.66 -12.41 5.86
N ASN A 196 -11.79 -11.76 5.54
CA ASN A 196 -12.48 -10.93 6.53
C ASN A 196 -13.09 -11.77 7.65
N SER A 197 -13.61 -12.96 7.34
CA SER A 197 -14.17 -13.87 8.35
C SER A 197 -13.09 -14.37 9.32
N ILE A 198 -11.94 -14.80 8.81
CA ILE A 198 -10.79 -15.21 9.63
C ILE A 198 -10.33 -14.07 10.52
N PHE A 199 -10.20 -12.86 9.96
CA PHE A 199 -9.77 -11.69 10.72
C PHE A 199 -10.75 -11.36 11.85
N PHE A 200 -12.06 -11.37 11.55
CA PHE A 200 -13.08 -11.14 12.57
C PHE A 200 -12.99 -12.16 13.71
N LEU A 201 -12.86 -13.46 13.39
CA LEU A 201 -12.68 -14.50 14.40
C LEU A 201 -11.42 -14.30 15.25
N ARG A 202 -10.31 -13.87 14.64
CA ARG A 202 -9.06 -13.54 15.36
C ARG A 202 -9.26 -12.38 16.33
N VAL A 203 -9.90 -11.29 15.87
CA VAL A 203 -10.21 -10.13 16.72
C VAL A 203 -11.12 -10.51 17.89
N MET A 204 -12.17 -11.31 17.64
CA MET A 204 -13.07 -11.77 18.68
C MET A 204 -12.37 -12.67 19.71
N LYS A 205 -11.53 -13.61 19.24
CA LYS A 205 -10.75 -14.48 20.11
C LYS A 205 -9.79 -13.67 20.99
N ASP A 206 -9.09 -12.71 20.42
CA ASP A 206 -8.16 -11.84 21.14
C ASP A 206 -8.88 -10.93 22.15
N PHE A 207 -10.06 -10.41 21.80
CA PHE A 207 -10.90 -9.64 22.71
C PHE A 207 -11.35 -10.46 23.92
N ILE A 208 -11.80 -11.70 23.70
CA ILE A 208 -12.25 -12.61 24.78
C ILE A 208 -11.09 -13.02 25.69
N LEU A 209 -9.92 -13.32 25.11
CA LEU A 209 -8.75 -13.77 25.86
C LEU A 209 -8.01 -12.65 26.60
N LYS A 210 -8.41 -11.37 26.43
CA LYS A 210 -7.72 -10.18 26.96
C LYS A 210 -6.21 -10.17 26.65
N SER A 211 -5.80 -10.83 25.57
CA SER A 211 -4.40 -10.88 25.16
C SER A 211 -3.98 -9.51 24.62
N ARG A 212 -2.78 -9.06 24.99
CA ARG A 212 -2.10 -7.92 24.37
C ARG A 212 -1.08 -8.51 23.39
N PHE A 213 -1.15 -8.04 22.14
CA PHE A 213 -0.37 -8.47 20.96
C PHE A 213 1.12 -8.73 21.21
#